data_AF-B0WQH0-F1
#
_entry.id   AF-B0WQH0-F1
#
_cell.length_a   1.000
_cell.length_b   1.000
_cell.length_c   1.000
_cell.angle_alpha   90.00
_cell.angle_beta   90.00
_cell.angle_gamma   90.00
#
_symmetry.space_group_name_H-M   'P 1'
#
loop_
_entity.id
_entity.type
_entity.pdbx_description
1 polymer ?
#
loop_
_entity_poly.entity_id
_entity_poly.type
_entity_poly.pdbx_seq_one_letter_code
_entity_poly.pdbx_strand_id
1 'polypeptide(L)'
;MAALGKLFQRYFQRLRKVPSKDVFCLLDYLLALGGTYHKPSGIWLTTLWYLLQLLTAYQYCMQVLITFDNVARLEDRTSTIWSVMCLLTMTLCYVKQFFVWRYRGTIRSIRNFIVESEFGSRDVACDTAVRERALFWDQLRLRTRVAVQQHVQLLDLMVTLQPIYEKLFFIIYYQSLVVAGTVSYVIIREEFDLCSVAIILCTSISILECYWWCHLVDTFKELNETIAGNLLGQCCQLPYSADRHSEYLQMRSTFMIVANISRHSVAFSCWGVFEISTAVFAKLLNISYSVLMFLINVYDGGNLV
;
A
#
# COMPACT_ATOMS: atom_id res chain seq x y z
N MET A 1 8.43 -2.21 32.62
CA MET A 1 8.60 -2.82 31.27
C MET A 1 7.82 -4.12 31.07
N ALA A 2 7.76 -5.06 32.03
CA ALA A 2 7.10 -6.37 31.85
C ALA A 2 5.59 -6.32 31.52
N ALA A 3 4.86 -5.29 31.99
CA ALA A 3 3.44 -5.10 31.67
C ALA A 3 3.20 -4.68 30.21
N LEU A 4 4.12 -3.88 29.65
CA LEU A 4 4.06 -3.44 28.25
C LEU A 4 4.31 -4.61 27.29
N GLY A 5 5.26 -5.50 27.64
CA GLY A 5 5.54 -6.71 26.88
C GLY A 5 4.36 -7.68 26.81
N LYS A 6 3.64 -7.89 27.93
CA LYS A 6 2.42 -8.73 27.93
C LYS A 6 1.26 -8.12 27.14
N LEU A 7 1.16 -6.79 27.10
CA LEU A 7 0.19 -6.06 26.27
C LEU A 7 0.50 -6.21 24.78
N PHE A 8 1.76 -6.04 24.38
CA PHE A 8 2.22 -6.27 22.99
C PHE A 8 2.01 -7.72 22.55
N GLN A 9 2.28 -8.70 23.43
CA GLN A 9 2.12 -10.11 23.13
C GLN A 9 0.65 -10.52 22.97
N ARG A 10 -0.24 -10.01 23.83
CA ARG A 10 -1.70 -10.19 23.67
C ARG A 10 -2.25 -9.49 22.42
N TYR A 11 -1.66 -8.34 22.06
CA TYR A 11 -2.00 -7.60 20.85
C TYR A 11 -1.62 -8.38 19.58
N PHE A 12 -0.40 -8.94 19.53
CA PHE A 12 0.06 -9.79 18.42
C PHE A 12 -0.76 -11.09 18.28
N GLN A 13 -1.17 -11.70 19.40
CA GLN A 13 -2.05 -12.88 19.37
C GLN A 13 -3.46 -12.58 18.85
N ARG A 14 -3.98 -11.34 19.01
CA ARG A 14 -5.24 -10.92 18.41
C ARG A 14 -5.12 -10.65 16.91
N LEU A 15 -4.01 -10.05 16.47
CA LEU A 15 -3.71 -9.86 15.05
C LEU A 15 -3.58 -11.19 14.29
N ARG A 16 -3.04 -12.24 14.95
CA ARG A 16 -2.91 -13.58 14.35
C ARG A 16 -4.25 -14.33 14.17
N LYS A 17 -5.34 -13.87 14.81
CA LYS A 17 -6.68 -14.47 14.69
C LYS A 17 -7.55 -13.81 13.61
N VAL A 18 -7.03 -12.86 12.85
CA VAL A 18 -7.76 -12.25 11.73
C VAL A 18 -7.94 -13.31 10.63
N PRO A 19 -9.15 -13.50 10.08
CA PRO A 19 -9.45 -14.57 9.14
C PRO A 19 -8.55 -14.48 7.90
N SER A 20 -8.07 -15.63 7.41
CA SER A 20 -7.20 -15.78 6.23
C SER A 20 -7.80 -15.34 4.89
N LYS A 21 -8.92 -14.60 4.90
CA LYS A 21 -9.63 -14.08 3.72
C LYS A 21 -9.70 -12.55 3.66
N ASP A 22 -9.24 -11.82 4.68
CA ASP A 22 -9.27 -10.37 4.65
C ASP A 22 -8.08 -9.83 3.84
N VAL A 23 -8.36 -9.42 2.60
CA VAL A 23 -7.41 -8.73 1.69
C VAL A 23 -6.78 -7.48 2.35
N PHE A 24 -7.41 -6.96 3.41
CA PHE A 24 -6.97 -5.79 4.17
C PHE A 24 -6.06 -6.10 5.37
N CYS A 25 -5.71 -7.37 5.60
CA CYS A 25 -4.78 -7.72 6.68
C CYS A 25 -3.46 -6.96 6.54
N LEU A 26 -2.96 -6.81 5.31
CA LEU A 26 -1.75 -6.05 5.02
C LEU A 26 -1.91 -4.56 5.36
N LEU A 27 -3.07 -3.97 5.06
CA LEU A 27 -3.38 -2.58 5.38
C LEU A 27 -3.48 -2.37 6.90
N ASP A 28 -4.07 -3.31 7.63
CA ASP A 28 -4.12 -3.29 9.09
C ASP A 28 -2.73 -3.40 9.72
N TYR A 29 -1.84 -4.23 9.14
CA TYR A 29 -0.43 -4.26 9.53
C TYR A 29 0.26 -2.92 9.28
N LEU A 30 0.01 -2.28 8.13
CA LEU A 30 0.60 -0.99 7.76
C LEU A 30 0.10 0.16 8.66
N LEU A 31 -1.19 0.15 8.99
CA LEU A 31 -1.80 1.09 9.94
C LEU A 31 -1.32 0.84 11.38
N ALA A 32 -1.09 -0.42 11.75
CA ALA A 32 -0.58 -0.78 13.08
C ALA A 32 0.89 -0.38 13.23
N LEU A 33 1.71 -0.64 12.21
CA LEU A 33 3.10 -0.18 12.12
C LEU A 33 3.19 1.35 12.11
N GLY A 34 2.27 2.02 11.40
CA GLY A 34 2.16 3.48 11.39
C GLY A 34 1.59 4.10 12.68
N GLY A 35 1.37 3.31 13.75
CA GLY A 35 0.88 3.82 15.04
C GLY A 35 -0.55 4.41 15.00
N THR A 36 -1.29 4.16 13.92
CA THR A 36 -2.62 4.76 13.66
C THR A 36 -3.76 3.78 13.91
N TYR A 37 -3.45 2.52 14.23
CA TYR A 37 -4.47 1.49 14.33
C TYR A 37 -5.25 1.49 15.64
N HIS A 38 -6.57 1.57 15.45
CA HIS A 38 -7.67 1.51 16.41
C HIS A 38 -7.62 2.56 17.54
N LYS A 39 -8.63 3.45 17.59
CA LYS A 39 -8.87 4.31 18.78
C LYS A 39 -9.18 3.34 19.92
N PRO A 40 -8.28 3.12 20.86
CA PRO A 40 -8.52 2.11 21.86
C PRO A 40 -9.67 2.53 22.76
N SER A 41 -10.59 1.61 23.04
CA SER A 41 -11.70 1.82 23.96
C SER A 41 -11.16 1.84 25.39
N GLY A 42 -10.62 3.00 25.79
CA GLY A 42 -10.12 3.26 27.12
C GLY A 42 -9.50 4.65 27.20
N ILE A 43 -9.89 5.40 28.23
CA ILE A 43 -9.36 6.75 28.51
C ILE A 43 -7.83 6.70 28.57
N TRP A 44 -7.28 5.77 29.37
CA TRP A 44 -5.83 5.55 29.53
C TRP A 44 -5.07 5.32 28.23
N LEU A 45 -5.60 4.48 27.35
CA LEU A 45 -4.92 4.13 26.11
C LEU A 45 -5.01 5.28 25.08
N THR A 46 -6.05 6.10 25.17
CA THR A 46 -6.17 7.35 24.43
C THR A 46 -5.14 8.38 24.90
N THR A 47 -4.96 8.56 26.22
CA THR A 47 -3.94 9.46 26.77
C THR A 47 -2.54 9.01 26.39
N LEU A 48 -2.26 7.71 26.48
CA LEU A 48 -0.97 7.13 26.08
C LEU A 48 -0.67 7.38 24.59
N TRP A 49 -1.68 7.27 23.72
CA TRP A 49 -1.55 7.53 22.30
C TRP A 49 -1.23 9.00 22.01
N TYR A 50 -1.92 9.94 22.66
CA TYR A 50 -1.59 11.37 22.54
C TYR A 50 -0.19 11.69 23.07
N LEU A 51 0.22 11.08 24.18
CA LEU A 51 1.58 11.22 24.70
C LEU A 51 2.64 10.70 23.71
N LEU A 52 2.38 9.57 23.05
CA LEU A 52 3.27 9.04 22.02
C LEU A 52 3.34 9.97 20.80
N GLN A 53 2.23 10.57 20.39
CA GLN A 53 2.23 11.57 19.32
C GLN A 53 2.97 12.86 19.71
N LEU A 54 2.81 13.32 20.95
CA LEU A 54 3.55 14.47 21.46
C LEU A 54 5.05 14.16 21.52
N LEU A 55 5.42 12.95 21.97
CA LEU A 55 6.81 12.51 22.05
C LEU A 55 7.46 12.42 20.68
N THR A 56 6.76 11.85 19.70
CA THR A 56 7.26 11.82 18.31
C THR A 56 7.41 13.24 17.76
N ALA A 57 6.45 14.15 18.02
CA ALA A 57 6.53 15.54 17.58
C ALA A 57 7.74 16.25 18.20
N TYR A 58 7.98 16.02 19.48
CA TYR A 58 9.18 16.50 20.18
C TYR A 58 10.46 15.94 19.56
N GLN A 59 10.53 14.63 19.30
CA GLN A 59 11.69 13.99 18.65
C GLN A 59 11.97 14.58 17.27
N TYR A 60 10.92 14.91 16.50
CA TYR A 60 11.08 15.58 15.21
C TYR A 60 11.70 16.97 15.35
N CYS A 61 11.18 17.80 16.26
CA CYS A 61 11.72 19.14 16.51
C CYS A 61 13.18 19.07 16.96
N MET A 62 13.51 18.13 17.87
CA MET A 62 14.89 17.89 18.28
C MET A 62 15.78 17.48 17.11
N GLN A 63 15.30 16.60 16.23
CA GLN A 63 16.05 16.18 15.06
C GLN A 63 16.31 17.36 14.10
N VAL A 64 15.33 18.24 13.88
CA VAL A 64 15.50 19.47 13.08
C VAL A 64 16.59 20.37 13.68
N LEU A 65 16.56 20.57 15.01
CA LEU A 65 17.56 21.39 15.70
C LEU A 65 18.96 20.78 15.61
N ILE A 66 19.09 19.47 15.79
CA ILE A 66 20.37 18.75 15.65
C ILE A 66 20.90 18.88 14.22
N THR A 67 20.05 18.67 13.22
CA THR A 67 20.45 18.83 11.81
C THR A 67 20.88 20.27 11.53
N PHE A 68 20.17 21.27 12.06
CA PHE A 68 20.53 22.67 11.88
C PHE A 68 21.89 23.01 12.54
N ASP A 69 22.14 22.56 13.77
CA ASP A 69 23.42 22.78 14.46
C ASP A 69 24.58 22.09 13.73
N ASN A 70 24.40 20.84 13.29
CA ASN A 70 25.40 20.11 12.51
C ASN A 70 25.72 20.81 11.18
N VAL A 71 24.70 21.26 10.45
CA VAL A 71 24.88 22.00 9.19
C VAL A 71 25.55 23.36 9.42
N ALA A 72 25.23 24.05 10.53
CA ALA A 72 25.83 25.34 10.85
C ALA A 72 27.31 25.24 11.24
N ARG A 73 27.70 24.16 11.93
CA ARG A 73 29.08 23.96 12.39
C ARG A 73 30.02 23.42 11.33
N LEU A 74 29.52 22.73 10.29
CA LEU A 74 30.29 22.14 9.18
C LEU A 74 31.47 21.23 9.60
N GLU A 75 31.65 20.93 10.89
CA GLU A 75 32.83 20.25 11.43
C GLU A 75 32.86 18.77 11.05
N ASP A 76 31.71 18.08 11.10
CA ASP A 76 31.61 16.65 10.81
C ASP A 76 30.64 16.35 9.65
N ARG A 77 31.22 16.01 8.48
CA ARG A 77 30.46 15.66 7.27
C ARG A 77 29.56 14.44 7.49
N THR A 78 30.03 13.45 8.24
CA THR A 78 29.34 12.17 8.49
C THR A 78 28.15 12.37 9.42
N SER A 79 28.35 13.09 10.53
CA SER A 79 27.28 13.51 11.46
C SER A 79 26.20 14.35 10.76
N THR A 80 26.62 15.24 9.85
CA THR A 80 25.68 16.04 9.03
C THR A 80 24.84 15.14 8.12
N ILE A 81 25.47 14.25 7.35
CA ILE A 81 24.76 13.30 6.46
C ILE A 81 23.77 12.44 7.26
N TRP A 82 24.21 11.87 8.39
CA TRP A 82 23.35 11.07 9.26
C TRP A 82 22.14 11.86 9.77
N SER A 83 22.38 13.08 10.28
CA SER A 83 21.30 13.91 10.81
C SER A 83 20.27 14.28 9.74
N VAL A 84 20.71 14.53 8.50
CA VAL A 84 19.84 14.82 7.35
C VAL A 84 19.05 13.56 6.96
N MET A 85 19.67 12.38 6.92
CA MET A 85 18.98 11.12 6.64
C MET A 85 17.89 10.81 7.68
N CYS A 86 18.20 10.99 8.97
CA CYS A 86 17.23 10.82 10.05
C CYS A 86 16.07 11.82 9.91
N LEU A 87 16.35 13.07 9.56
CA LEU A 87 15.33 14.09 9.35
C LEU A 87 14.41 13.74 8.16
N LEU A 88 14.99 13.29 7.04
CA LEU A 88 14.22 12.83 5.88
C LEU A 88 13.31 11.66 6.26
N THR A 89 13.87 10.62 6.88
CA THR A 89 13.14 9.43 7.31
C THR A 89 11.99 9.78 8.26
N MET A 90 12.23 10.65 9.24
CA MET A 90 11.17 11.10 10.14
C MET A 90 10.10 11.91 9.41
N THR A 91 10.49 12.82 8.52
CA THR A 91 9.55 13.62 7.71
C THR A 91 8.61 12.71 6.91
N LEU A 92 9.11 11.58 6.41
CA LEU A 92 8.30 10.59 5.72
C LEU A 92 7.34 9.83 6.62
N CYS A 93 7.80 9.43 7.80
CA CYS A 93 6.91 8.86 8.81
C CYS A 93 5.76 9.82 9.12
N TYR A 94 6.04 11.13 9.24
CA TYR A 94 5.02 12.16 9.41
C TYR A 94 4.09 12.29 8.22
N VAL A 95 4.64 12.35 7.01
CA VAL A 95 3.85 12.45 5.79
C VAL A 95 2.92 11.23 5.70
N LYS A 96 3.44 10.00 5.88
CA LYS A 96 2.65 8.77 5.93
C LYS A 96 1.54 8.86 6.98
N GLN A 97 1.88 9.25 8.21
CA GLN A 97 0.92 9.38 9.31
C GLN A 97 -0.15 10.44 9.04
N PHE A 98 0.23 11.59 8.46
CA PHE A 98 -0.67 12.65 8.04
C PHE A 98 -1.62 12.16 6.94
N PHE A 99 -1.11 11.46 5.93
CA PHE A 99 -1.92 10.86 4.87
C PHE A 99 -2.92 9.84 5.44
N VAL A 100 -2.46 8.91 6.27
CA VAL A 100 -3.33 7.94 6.94
C VAL A 100 -4.41 8.64 7.77
N TRP A 101 -4.05 9.69 8.51
CA TRP A 101 -5.00 10.47 9.30
C TRP A 101 -6.02 11.18 8.41
N ARG A 102 -5.57 11.88 7.37
CA ARG A 102 -6.39 12.65 6.42
C ARG A 102 -7.40 11.79 5.69
N TYR A 103 -7.04 10.54 5.39
CA TYR A 103 -7.84 9.60 4.60
C TYR A 103 -8.47 8.47 5.40
N ARG A 104 -8.38 8.52 6.74
CA ARG A 104 -8.97 7.53 7.64
C ARG A 104 -10.47 7.33 7.40
N GLY A 105 -11.19 8.40 7.06
CA GLY A 105 -12.62 8.34 6.73
C GLY A 105 -12.88 7.51 5.49
N THR A 106 -12.13 7.78 4.41
CA THR A 106 -12.18 7.01 3.16
C THR A 106 -11.86 5.55 3.43
N ILE A 107 -10.71 5.25 4.07
CA ILE A 107 -10.28 3.88 4.42
C ILE A 107 -11.36 3.14 5.23
N ARG A 108 -12.03 3.81 6.16
CA ARG A 108 -13.13 3.22 6.93
C ARG A 108 -14.33 2.91 6.04
N SER A 109 -14.66 3.79 5.11
CA SER A 109 -15.72 3.55 4.11
C SER A 109 -15.41 2.31 3.27
N ILE A 110 -14.16 2.12 2.84
CA ILE A 110 -13.69 0.91 2.13
C ILE A 110 -13.97 -0.34 2.95
N ARG A 111 -13.52 -0.30 4.20
CA ARG A 111 -13.60 -1.45 5.08
C ARG A 111 -15.02 -1.83 5.38
N ASN A 112 -15.86 -0.85 5.72
CA ASN A 112 -17.27 -1.08 6.00
C ASN A 112 -17.97 -1.64 4.75
N PHE A 113 -17.70 -1.07 3.58
CA PHE A 113 -18.26 -1.57 2.32
C PHE A 113 -17.92 -3.05 2.08
N ILE A 114 -16.66 -3.45 2.29
CA ILE A 114 -16.18 -4.82 2.02
C ILE A 114 -16.63 -5.82 3.09
N VAL A 115 -16.78 -5.37 4.34
CA VAL A 115 -17.26 -6.20 5.45
C VAL A 115 -18.79 -6.34 5.44
N GLU A 116 -19.53 -5.28 5.07
CA GLU A 116 -20.99 -5.29 4.97
C GLU A 116 -21.49 -6.00 3.71
N SER A 117 -20.68 -6.07 2.66
CA SER A 117 -20.95 -6.96 1.54
C SER A 117 -20.73 -8.42 1.94
N GLU A 118 -21.62 -9.03 2.73
CA GLU A 118 -21.67 -10.49 2.81
C GLU A 118 -22.07 -11.01 1.42
N PHE A 119 -21.06 -11.52 0.72
CA PHE A 119 -21.15 -12.02 -0.64
C PHE A 119 -21.91 -13.35 -0.68
N GLY A 120 -23.22 -13.27 -0.91
CA GLY A 120 -24.06 -14.41 -1.30
C GLY A 120 -24.96 -14.96 -0.20
N SER A 121 -26.18 -15.34 -0.59
CA SER A 121 -27.09 -16.14 0.24
C SER A 121 -26.35 -17.41 0.68
N ARG A 122 -26.15 -17.58 2.00
CA ARG A 122 -25.54 -18.77 2.62
C ARG A 122 -26.36 -20.06 2.45
N ASP A 123 -27.46 -20.00 1.70
CA ASP A 123 -28.44 -21.08 1.62
C ASP A 123 -28.30 -21.90 0.33
N VAL A 124 -27.57 -23.02 0.45
CA VAL A 124 -27.39 -24.02 -0.61
C VAL A 124 -28.73 -24.66 -1.01
N ALA A 125 -29.72 -24.70 -0.12
CA ALA A 125 -31.04 -25.27 -0.40
C ALA A 125 -31.90 -24.32 -1.25
N CYS A 126 -31.80 -23.01 -1.01
CA CYS A 126 -32.42 -21.98 -1.87
C CYS A 126 -31.86 -22.02 -3.30
N ASP A 127 -30.55 -22.22 -3.44
CA ASP A 127 -29.86 -22.29 -4.74
C ASP A 127 -30.21 -23.53 -5.57
N THR A 128 -30.63 -24.63 -4.92
CA THR A 128 -30.98 -25.88 -5.60
C THR A 128 -32.45 -25.90 -6.06
N ALA A 129 -33.34 -25.20 -5.35
CA ALA A 129 -34.77 -25.12 -5.65
C ALA A 129 -35.12 -24.14 -6.79
N VAL A 130 -34.24 -23.18 -7.10
CA VAL A 130 -34.52 -22.09 -8.06
C VAL A 130 -34.21 -22.46 -9.53
N ARG A 131 -33.98 -23.75 -9.81
CA ARG A 131 -33.75 -24.30 -11.16
C ARG A 131 -35.00 -24.40 -12.05
N GLU A 132 -36.10 -23.73 -11.72
CA GLU A 132 -37.24 -23.55 -12.63
C GLU A 132 -37.10 -22.23 -13.44
N ARG A 133 -37.12 -22.34 -14.77
CA ARG A 133 -36.56 -21.40 -15.78
C ARG A 133 -36.87 -19.90 -15.64
N ALA A 134 -37.98 -19.50 -15.02
CA ALA A 134 -38.32 -18.09 -14.85
C ALA A 134 -37.51 -17.44 -13.71
N LEU A 135 -37.33 -18.17 -12.61
CA LEU A 135 -36.60 -17.67 -11.43
C LEU A 135 -35.08 -17.60 -11.69
N PHE A 136 -34.56 -18.43 -12.60
CA PHE A 136 -33.16 -18.40 -13.03
C PHE A 136 -32.74 -17.02 -13.56
N TRP A 137 -33.55 -16.42 -14.45
CA TRP A 137 -33.24 -15.11 -15.04
C TRP A 137 -33.31 -13.97 -14.03
N ASP A 138 -34.30 -14.02 -13.14
CA ASP A 138 -34.50 -12.99 -12.13
C ASP A 138 -33.40 -13.05 -11.07
N GLN A 139 -32.96 -14.26 -10.68
CA GLN A 139 -31.82 -14.44 -9.77
C GLN A 139 -30.48 -14.12 -10.42
N LEU A 140 -30.25 -14.51 -11.68
CA LEU A 140 -29.03 -14.15 -12.41
C LEU A 140 -28.92 -12.62 -12.46
N ARG A 141 -30.01 -11.94 -12.86
CA ARG A 141 -30.09 -10.47 -12.86
C ARG A 141 -29.76 -9.90 -11.49
N LEU A 142 -30.37 -10.43 -10.43
CA LEU A 142 -30.13 -9.95 -9.07
C LEU A 142 -28.66 -10.09 -8.67
N ARG A 143 -28.08 -11.28 -8.85
CA ARG A 143 -26.69 -11.58 -8.47
C ARG A 143 -25.69 -10.73 -9.23
N THR A 144 -25.87 -10.58 -10.55
CA THR A 144 -24.92 -9.80 -11.33
C THR A 144 -25.14 -8.31 -11.23
N ARG A 145 -26.37 -7.84 -10.95
CA ARG A 145 -26.59 -6.45 -10.55
C ARG A 145 -25.85 -6.14 -9.25
N VAL A 146 -25.94 -7.02 -8.26
CA VAL A 146 -25.19 -6.87 -6.99
C VAL A 146 -23.68 -6.89 -7.24
N ALA A 147 -23.16 -7.88 -7.98
CA ALA A 147 -21.72 -7.99 -8.26
C ALA A 147 -21.18 -6.80 -9.08
N VAL A 148 -21.91 -6.34 -10.10
CA VAL A 148 -21.53 -5.16 -10.90
C VAL A 148 -21.57 -3.89 -10.05
N GLN A 149 -22.63 -3.71 -9.25
CA GLN A 149 -22.75 -2.55 -8.37
C GLN A 149 -21.61 -2.52 -7.35
N GLN A 150 -21.22 -3.68 -6.84
CA GLN A 150 -20.07 -3.80 -5.94
C GLN A 150 -18.75 -3.44 -6.63
N HIS A 151 -18.54 -3.92 -7.85
CA HIS A 151 -17.34 -3.63 -8.62
C HIS A 151 -17.22 -2.14 -8.97
N VAL A 152 -18.33 -1.49 -9.34
CA VAL A 152 -18.37 -0.05 -9.60
C VAL A 152 -18.00 0.74 -8.35
N GLN A 153 -18.47 0.33 -7.17
CA GLN A 153 -18.12 0.98 -5.90
C GLN A 153 -16.64 0.78 -5.54
N LEU A 154 -16.07 -0.39 -5.82
CA LEU A 154 -14.63 -0.63 -5.65
C LEU A 154 -13.81 0.27 -6.57
N LEU A 155 -14.20 0.40 -7.84
CA LEU A 155 -13.50 1.25 -8.80
C LEU A 155 -13.57 2.74 -8.45
N ASP A 156 -14.75 3.25 -8.06
CA ASP A 156 -14.94 4.64 -7.63
C ASP A 156 -14.02 5.00 -6.44
N LEU A 157 -13.90 4.04 -5.52
CA LEU A 157 -13.01 4.14 -4.39
C LEU A 157 -11.53 4.12 -4.81
N MET A 158 -11.15 3.27 -5.76
CA MET A 158 -9.79 3.22 -6.29
C MET A 158 -9.41 4.54 -6.97
N VAL A 159 -10.32 5.13 -7.76
CA VAL A 159 -10.13 6.45 -8.37
C VAL A 159 -9.91 7.52 -7.29
N THR A 160 -10.64 7.43 -6.17
CA THR A 160 -10.45 8.33 -5.03
C THR A 160 -9.08 8.14 -4.34
N LEU A 161 -8.60 6.90 -4.27
CA LEU A 161 -7.32 6.56 -3.64
C LEU A 161 -6.09 6.80 -4.54
N GLN A 162 -6.28 6.74 -5.85
CA GLN A 162 -5.21 6.87 -6.84
C GLN A 162 -4.29 8.10 -6.62
N PRO A 163 -4.79 9.34 -6.54
CA PRO A 163 -3.91 10.50 -6.40
C PRO A 163 -3.15 10.53 -5.07
N ILE A 164 -3.63 9.80 -4.06
CA ILE A 164 -2.97 9.67 -2.76
C ILE A 164 -1.78 8.74 -2.89
N TYR A 165 -2.05 7.59 -3.49
CA TYR A 165 -1.07 6.56 -3.74
C TYR A 165 0.07 7.09 -4.60
N GLU A 166 -0.25 7.76 -5.71
CA GLU A 166 0.76 8.31 -6.64
C GLU A 166 1.69 9.31 -5.93
N LYS A 167 1.15 10.20 -5.11
CA LYS A 167 1.95 11.16 -4.33
C LYS A 167 2.83 10.46 -3.29
N LEU A 168 2.29 9.50 -2.55
CA LEU A 168 3.06 8.77 -1.53
C LEU A 168 4.19 7.95 -2.17
N PHE A 169 3.88 7.25 -3.26
CA PHE A 169 4.86 6.43 -3.97
C PHE A 169 5.99 7.28 -4.51
N PHE A 170 5.70 8.45 -5.09
CA PHE A 170 6.73 9.38 -5.56
C PHE A 170 7.72 9.72 -4.44
N ILE A 171 7.22 10.15 -3.27
CA ILE A 171 8.09 10.58 -2.18
C ILE A 171 8.92 9.40 -1.65
N ILE A 172 8.31 8.22 -1.48
CA ILE A 172 9.01 7.00 -1.01
C ILE A 172 10.08 6.54 -2.03
N TYR A 173 9.76 6.58 -3.32
CA TYR A 173 10.67 6.17 -4.39
C TYR A 173 11.95 7.01 -4.40
N TYR A 174 11.81 8.34 -4.42
CA TYR A 174 12.98 9.24 -4.46
C TYR A 174 13.78 9.21 -3.16
N GLN A 175 13.11 9.06 -2.02
CA GLN A 175 13.82 8.85 -0.76
C GLN A 175 14.65 7.55 -0.81
N SER A 176 14.06 6.42 -1.22
CA SER A 176 14.78 5.16 -1.30
C SER A 176 16.01 5.26 -2.21
N LEU A 177 15.92 6.05 -3.28
CA LEU A 177 17.06 6.33 -4.16
C LEU A 177 18.15 7.17 -3.47
N VAL A 178 17.78 8.23 -2.74
CA VAL A 178 18.73 9.03 -1.94
C VAL A 178 19.40 8.17 -0.88
N VAL A 179 18.63 7.39 -0.14
CA VAL A 179 19.12 6.50 0.91
C VAL A 179 20.08 5.45 0.33
N ALA A 180 19.71 4.79 -0.78
CA ALA A 180 20.60 3.84 -1.45
C ALA A 180 21.92 4.47 -1.92
N GLY A 181 21.88 5.71 -2.44
CA GLY A 181 23.07 6.48 -2.79
C GLY A 181 23.96 6.77 -1.58
N THR A 182 23.37 7.21 -0.46
CA THR A 182 24.13 7.48 0.78
C THR A 182 24.79 6.23 1.35
N VAL A 183 24.12 5.08 1.32
CA VAL A 183 24.71 3.81 1.76
C VAL A 183 25.89 3.42 0.90
N SER A 184 25.75 3.57 -0.42
CA SER A 184 26.82 3.27 -1.37
C SER A 184 28.06 4.12 -1.09
N TYR A 185 27.87 5.40 -0.76
CA TYR A 185 28.96 6.29 -0.36
C TYR A 185 29.62 5.87 0.97
N VAL A 186 28.82 5.53 1.98
CA VAL A 186 29.32 5.11 3.30
C VAL A 186 30.12 3.82 3.21
N ILE A 187 29.61 2.80 2.48
CA ILE A 187 30.28 1.50 2.31
C ILE A 187 31.69 1.64 1.73
N ILE A 188 31.91 2.64 0.87
CA ILE A 188 33.19 2.81 0.16
C ILE A 188 34.20 3.61 0.98
N ARG A 189 33.75 4.47 1.90
CA ARG A 189 34.62 5.42 2.61
C ARG A 189 34.87 5.12 4.07
N GLU A 190 33.96 4.43 4.75
CA GLU A 190 34.06 4.17 6.19
C GLU A 190 34.34 2.70 6.46
N GLU A 191 35.13 2.43 7.50
CA GLU A 191 35.25 1.09 8.06
C GLU A 191 33.91 0.65 8.66
N PHE A 192 33.65 -0.66 8.68
CA PHE A 192 32.38 -1.22 9.17
C PHE A 192 32.18 -0.93 10.68
N ASP A 193 31.45 0.13 11.00
CA ASP A 193 30.99 0.48 12.35
C ASP A 193 29.50 0.11 12.57
N LEU A 194 29.03 0.10 13.82
CA LEU A 194 27.62 -0.09 14.18
C LEU A 194 26.68 0.87 13.43
N CYS A 195 27.14 2.10 13.15
CA CYS A 195 26.39 3.08 12.37
C CYS A 195 26.12 2.57 10.94
N SER A 196 27.12 1.96 10.29
CA SER A 196 26.98 1.40 8.94
C SER A 196 25.94 0.27 8.89
N VAL A 197 25.89 -0.59 9.92
CA VAL A 197 24.88 -1.66 10.04
C VAL A 197 23.48 -1.06 10.15
N ALA A 198 23.31 -0.02 10.96
CA ALA A 198 22.03 0.67 11.09
C ALA A 198 21.58 1.29 9.75
N ILE A 199 22.50 1.91 9.00
CA ILE A 199 22.23 2.49 7.67
C ILE A 199 21.76 1.40 6.68
N ILE A 200 22.43 0.26 6.63
CA ILE A 200 22.06 -0.88 5.76
C ILE A 200 20.67 -1.41 6.12
N LEU A 201 20.35 -1.53 7.42
CA LEU A 201 19.04 -1.95 7.88
C LEU A 201 17.94 -0.94 7.50
N CYS A 202 18.15 0.35 7.72
CA CYS A 202 17.20 1.38 7.32
C CYS A 202 16.94 1.38 5.80
N THR A 203 17.98 1.09 5.02
CA THR A 203 17.91 1.03 3.56
C THR A 203 17.14 -0.18 3.09
N SER A 204 17.39 -1.35 3.67
CA SER A 204 16.64 -2.56 3.33
C SER A 204 15.15 -2.42 3.65
N ILE A 205 14.82 -1.78 4.79
CA ILE A 205 13.43 -1.44 5.14
C ILE A 205 12.82 -0.50 4.09
N SER A 206 13.52 0.56 3.70
CA SER A 206 13.02 1.54 2.72
C SER A 206 12.78 0.92 1.33
N ILE A 207 13.69 0.04 0.89
CA ILE A 207 13.55 -0.72 -0.36
C ILE A 207 12.37 -1.69 -0.27
N LEU A 208 12.22 -2.41 0.83
CA LEU A 208 11.10 -3.34 1.04
C LEU A 208 9.75 -2.62 1.06
N GLU A 209 9.68 -1.43 1.66
CA GLU A 209 8.49 -0.59 1.58
C GLU A 209 8.17 -0.23 0.13
N CYS A 210 9.16 0.25 -0.64
CA CYS A 210 8.97 0.57 -2.06
C CYS A 210 8.47 -0.64 -2.87
N TYR A 211 8.99 -1.83 -2.58
CA TYR A 211 8.54 -3.09 -3.17
C TYR A 211 7.08 -3.40 -2.81
N TRP A 212 6.71 -3.34 -1.53
CA TRP A 212 5.35 -3.62 -1.08
C TRP A 212 4.33 -2.70 -1.72
N TRP A 213 4.66 -1.41 -1.85
CA TRP A 213 3.83 -0.48 -2.58
C TRP A 213 3.66 -0.96 -4.04
N CYS A 214 4.74 -1.18 -4.79
CA CYS A 214 4.64 -1.65 -6.19
C CYS A 214 3.81 -2.93 -6.33
N HIS A 215 4.09 -3.92 -5.48
CA HIS A 215 3.38 -5.19 -5.46
C HIS A 215 1.88 -5.02 -5.17
N LEU A 216 1.52 -4.12 -4.26
CA LEU A 216 0.12 -3.83 -3.94
C LEU A 216 -0.63 -3.31 -5.17
N VAL A 217 -0.02 -2.40 -5.95
CA VAL A 217 -0.61 -1.87 -7.19
C VAL A 217 -0.76 -2.97 -8.24
N ASP A 218 0.27 -3.78 -8.44
CA ASP A 218 0.22 -4.86 -9.42
C ASP A 218 -0.85 -5.90 -9.04
N THR A 219 -0.97 -6.24 -7.76
CA THR A 219 -2.04 -7.12 -7.26
C THR A 219 -3.42 -6.55 -7.56
N PHE A 220 -3.62 -5.24 -7.37
CA PHE A 220 -4.89 -4.60 -7.69
C PHE A 220 -5.21 -4.61 -9.19
N LYS A 221 -4.21 -4.38 -10.04
CA LYS A 221 -4.38 -4.47 -11.50
C LYS A 221 -4.79 -5.88 -11.92
N GLU A 222 -4.08 -6.90 -11.41
CA GLU A 222 -4.37 -8.30 -11.70
C GLU A 222 -5.77 -8.72 -11.22
N LEU A 223 -6.20 -8.25 -10.04
CA LEU A 223 -7.56 -8.47 -9.54
C LEU A 223 -8.62 -7.87 -10.47
N ASN A 224 -8.43 -6.64 -10.93
CA ASN A 224 -9.36 -5.98 -11.84
C ASN A 224 -9.42 -6.68 -13.22
N GLU A 225 -8.27 -7.13 -13.74
CA GLU A 225 -8.20 -7.92 -14.97
C GLU A 225 -8.91 -9.26 -14.84
N THR A 226 -8.73 -9.95 -13.71
CA THR A 226 -9.40 -11.22 -13.42
C THR A 226 -10.92 -11.05 -13.34
N ILE A 227 -11.40 -10.00 -12.67
CA ILE A 227 -12.83 -9.67 -12.61
C ILE A 227 -13.37 -9.39 -14.01
N ALA A 228 -12.66 -8.59 -14.81
CA ALA A 228 -13.04 -8.32 -16.20
C ALA A 228 -13.10 -9.60 -17.04
N GLY A 229 -12.11 -10.49 -16.91
CA GLY A 229 -12.07 -11.77 -17.59
C GLY A 229 -13.24 -12.68 -17.22
N ASN A 230 -13.56 -12.76 -15.93
CA ASN A 230 -14.71 -13.55 -15.45
C ASN A 230 -16.05 -13.01 -15.95
N LEU A 231 -16.23 -11.68 -15.94
CA LEU A 231 -17.44 -11.04 -16.47
C LEU A 231 -17.62 -11.29 -17.98
N LEU A 232 -16.53 -11.22 -18.75
CA LEU A 232 -16.54 -11.54 -20.17
C LEU A 232 -16.81 -13.03 -20.42
N GLY A 233 -16.24 -13.93 -19.61
CA GLY A 233 -16.52 -15.36 -19.66
C GLY A 233 -18.01 -15.67 -19.43
N GLN A 234 -18.60 -15.06 -18.40
CA GLN A 234 -20.04 -15.18 -18.11
C GLN A 234 -20.90 -14.59 -19.23
N CYS A 235 -20.47 -13.49 -19.83
CA CYS A 235 -21.12 -12.87 -20.99
C CYS A 235 -21.21 -13.83 -22.18
N CYS A 236 -20.17 -14.63 -22.44
CA CYS A 236 -20.15 -15.61 -23.53
C CYS A 236 -21.00 -16.86 -23.25
N GLN A 237 -21.17 -17.22 -21.97
CA GLN A 237 -21.94 -18.41 -21.56
C GLN A 237 -23.44 -18.14 -21.35
N LEU A 238 -23.89 -16.88 -21.49
CA LEU A 238 -25.29 -16.51 -21.28
C LEU A 238 -26.19 -17.17 -22.36
N PRO A 239 -27.16 -18.02 -21.97
CA PRO A 239 -28.03 -18.69 -22.93
C PRO A 239 -28.97 -17.68 -23.59
N TYR A 240 -29.10 -17.76 -24.91
CA TYR A 240 -30.03 -16.92 -25.66
C TYR A 240 -31.48 -17.31 -25.35
N SER A 241 -32.32 -16.32 -25.04
CA SER A 241 -33.77 -16.49 -24.90
C SER A 241 -34.49 -15.51 -25.82
N ALA A 242 -35.33 -16.03 -26.72
CA ALA A 242 -36.12 -15.22 -27.64
C ALA A 242 -37.20 -14.41 -26.89
N ASP A 243 -37.78 -15.00 -25.84
CA ASP A 243 -38.87 -14.40 -25.05
C ASP A 243 -38.41 -13.20 -24.21
N ARG A 244 -37.12 -13.13 -23.87
CA ARG A 244 -36.49 -12.06 -23.05
C ARG A 244 -35.29 -11.44 -23.76
N HIS A 245 -35.41 -11.22 -25.06
CA HIS A 245 -34.32 -10.71 -25.91
C HIS A 245 -33.74 -9.37 -25.43
N SER A 246 -34.58 -8.43 -25.01
CA SER A 246 -34.14 -7.12 -24.50
C SER A 246 -33.33 -7.23 -23.22
N GLU A 247 -33.74 -8.11 -22.30
CA GLU A 247 -33.05 -8.34 -21.03
C GLU A 247 -31.69 -9.01 -21.24
N TYR A 248 -31.62 -9.97 -22.17
CA TYR A 248 -30.38 -10.59 -22.62
C TYR A 248 -29.38 -9.55 -23.17
N LEU A 249 -29.83 -8.67 -24.08
CA LEU A 249 -28.97 -7.63 -24.66
C LEU A 249 -28.50 -6.63 -23.60
N GLN A 250 -29.38 -6.20 -22.70
CA GLN A 250 -29.04 -5.26 -21.63
C GLN A 250 -27.97 -5.84 -20.71
N MET A 251 -28.13 -7.10 -20.29
CA MET A 251 -27.17 -7.80 -19.41
C MET A 251 -25.79 -7.90 -20.08
N ARG A 252 -25.78 -8.33 -21.35
CA ARG A 252 -24.57 -8.49 -22.16
C ARG A 252 -23.84 -7.16 -22.33
N SER A 253 -24.57 -6.08 -22.63
CA SER A 253 -24.00 -4.74 -22.76
C SER A 253 -23.39 -4.25 -21.43
N THR A 254 -24.07 -4.52 -20.31
CA THR A 254 -23.59 -4.13 -18.98
C THR A 254 -22.28 -4.84 -18.64
N PHE A 255 -22.17 -6.14 -18.91
CA PHE A 255 -20.92 -6.88 -18.69
C PHE A 255 -19.78 -6.38 -19.57
N MET A 256 -20.04 -6.09 -20.84
CA MET A 256 -19.02 -5.54 -21.73
C MET A 256 -18.55 -4.17 -21.27
N ILE A 257 -19.47 -3.27 -20.89
CA ILE A 257 -19.12 -1.94 -20.37
C ILE A 257 -18.31 -2.07 -19.09
N VAL A 258 -18.78 -2.85 -18.12
CA VAL A 258 -18.11 -3.00 -16.83
C VAL A 258 -16.74 -3.64 -17.01
N ALA A 259 -16.62 -4.72 -17.80
CA ALA A 259 -15.33 -5.34 -18.08
C ALA A 259 -14.35 -4.40 -18.79
N ASN A 260 -14.86 -3.56 -19.71
CA ASN A 260 -14.03 -2.56 -20.38
C ASN A 260 -13.54 -1.48 -19.40
N ILE A 261 -14.42 -0.97 -18.54
CA ILE A 261 -14.05 -0.01 -17.50
C ILE A 261 -13.05 -0.64 -16.53
N SER A 262 -13.25 -1.88 -16.08
CA SER A 262 -12.32 -2.60 -15.19
C SER A 262 -10.90 -2.70 -15.76
N ARG A 263 -10.77 -2.94 -17.07
CA ARG A 263 -9.48 -3.02 -17.75
C ARG A 263 -8.77 -1.68 -17.89
N HIS A 264 -9.52 -0.58 -17.98
CA HIS A 264 -8.96 0.75 -18.25
C HIS A 264 -8.97 1.72 -17.06
N SER A 265 -9.69 1.41 -15.98
CA SER A 265 -9.97 2.36 -14.90
C SER A 265 -8.80 2.62 -13.96
N VAL A 266 -7.72 1.83 -14.00
CA VAL A 266 -6.67 1.91 -12.98
C VAL A 266 -5.26 1.90 -13.58
N ALA A 267 -4.95 2.98 -14.30
CA ALA A 267 -3.56 3.31 -14.63
C ALA A 267 -2.99 4.20 -13.53
N PHE A 268 -2.31 3.61 -12.54
CA PHE A 268 -1.57 4.38 -11.53
C PHE A 268 -0.33 5.00 -12.19
N SER A 269 -0.41 6.29 -12.49
CA SER A 269 0.65 7.03 -13.18
C SER A 269 1.33 7.99 -12.22
N CYS A 270 2.62 7.84 -12.01
CA CYS A 270 3.37 8.73 -11.14
C CYS A 270 3.62 10.06 -11.87
N TRP A 271 2.67 11.01 -11.78
CA TRP A 271 2.75 12.34 -12.44
C TRP A 271 3.06 12.27 -13.95
N GLY A 272 2.65 11.19 -14.62
CA GLY A 272 2.96 10.95 -16.04
C GLY A 272 4.43 10.61 -16.34
N VAL A 273 5.28 10.45 -15.33
CA VAL A 273 6.70 10.10 -15.50
C VAL A 273 6.89 8.60 -15.72
N PHE A 274 6.18 7.76 -14.95
CA PHE A 274 6.21 6.31 -15.10
C PHE A 274 4.95 5.67 -14.50
N GLU A 275 4.58 4.49 -15.01
CA GLU A 275 3.50 3.70 -14.45
C GLU A 275 4.00 2.88 -13.25
N ILE A 276 3.29 2.97 -12.13
CA ILE A 276 3.68 2.27 -10.90
C ILE A 276 3.54 0.77 -11.14
N SER A 277 4.66 0.06 -10.99
CA SER A 277 4.78 -1.37 -11.20
C SER A 277 6.05 -1.91 -10.55
N THR A 278 6.07 -3.22 -10.31
CA THR A 278 7.29 -3.96 -9.91
C THR A 278 8.45 -3.78 -10.89
N ALA A 279 8.19 -3.48 -12.16
CA ALA A 279 9.22 -3.16 -13.14
C ALA A 279 9.97 -1.85 -12.81
N VAL A 280 9.27 -0.81 -12.32
CA VAL A 280 9.90 0.44 -11.88
C VAL A 280 10.77 0.22 -10.62
N PHE A 281 10.33 -0.66 -9.73
CA PHE A 281 11.14 -1.08 -8.58
C PHE A 281 12.43 -1.80 -9.03
N ALA A 282 12.35 -2.73 -9.99
CA ALA A 282 13.53 -3.39 -10.54
C ALA A 282 14.50 -2.39 -11.17
N LYS A 283 13.97 -1.34 -11.84
CA LYS A 283 14.77 -0.24 -12.37
C LYS A 283 15.49 0.53 -11.25
N LEU A 284 14.82 0.81 -10.13
CA LEU A 284 15.44 1.45 -8.96
C LEU A 284 16.60 0.61 -8.42
N LEU A 285 16.41 -0.71 -8.24
CA LEU A 285 17.49 -1.60 -7.79
C LEU A 285 18.67 -1.59 -8.76
N ASN A 286 18.40 -1.62 -10.07
CA ASN A 286 19.45 -1.60 -11.07
C ASN A 286 20.23 -0.27 -11.08
N ILE A 287 19.55 0.86 -10.90
CA ILE A 287 20.19 2.18 -10.76
C ILE A 287 21.08 2.20 -9.51
N SER A 288 20.54 1.78 -8.35
CA SER A 288 21.29 1.74 -7.09
C SER A 288 22.53 0.85 -7.20
N TYR A 289 22.41 -0.33 -7.80
CA TYR A 289 23.52 -1.24 -8.04
C TYR A 289 24.56 -0.63 -9.00
N SER A 290 24.13 0.00 -10.09
CA SER A 290 25.02 0.64 -11.05
C SER A 290 25.80 1.78 -10.42
N VAL A 291 25.16 2.60 -9.59
CA VAL A 291 25.82 3.68 -8.83
C VAL A 291 26.84 3.11 -7.85
N LEU A 292 26.48 2.06 -7.11
CA LEU A 292 27.41 1.38 -6.20
C LEU A 292 28.64 0.85 -6.95
N MET A 293 28.44 0.09 -8.03
CA MET A 293 29.54 -0.46 -8.84
C MET A 293 30.41 0.63 -9.46
N PHE A 294 29.80 1.71 -9.95
CA PHE A 294 30.55 2.86 -10.47
C PHE A 294 31.45 3.48 -9.39
N LEU A 295 30.91 3.71 -8.18
CA LEU A 295 31.67 4.28 -7.09
C LEU A 295 32.81 3.35 -6.63
N ILE A 296 32.58 2.03 -6.59
CA ILE A 296 33.61 1.03 -6.27
C ILE A 296 34.75 1.10 -7.31
N ASN A 297 34.42 1.08 -8.60
CA ASN A 297 35.43 1.15 -9.66
C ASN A 297 36.26 2.44 -9.62
N VAL A 298 35.63 3.57 -9.32
CA VAL A 298 36.34 4.86 -9.18
C VAL A 298 37.24 4.87 -7.94
N TYR A 299 36.80 4.27 -6.84
CA TYR A 299 37.59 4.18 -5.61
C TYR A 299 38.82 3.27 -5.78
N ASP A 300 38.63 2.07 -6.34
CA ASP A 300 39.73 1.12 -6.59
C ASP A 300 40.73 1.66 -7.62
N GLY A 301 40.26 2.31 -8.68
CA GLY A 301 41.12 2.97 -9.67
C GLY A 301 41.89 4.17 -9.11
N GLY A 302 41.38 4.81 -8.05
CA GLY A 302 42.04 5.91 -7.35
C GLY A 302 43.11 5.46 -6.35
N ASN A 303 43.05 4.21 -5.86
CA ASN A 303 44.05 3.64 -4.94
C ASN A 303 45.23 2.96 -5.66
N LEU A 304 45.24 2.94 -7.00
CA LEU A 304 46.29 2.37 -7.85
C LEU A 304 47.24 3.42 -8.45
N VAL A 305 47.16 4.69 -8.02
CA VAL A 305 48.08 5.79 -8.37
C VAL A 305 48.70 6.34 -7.09
#